data_AF-A0A519CA66-F1
#
_entry.id   AF-A0A519CA66-F1
#
_cell.length_a   1.000
_cell.length_b   1.000
_cell.length_c   1.000
_cell.angle_alpha   90.00
_cell.angle_beta   90.00
_cell.angle_gamma   90.00
#
_symmetry.space_group_name_H-M   'P 1'
#
loop_
_entity.id
_entity.type
_entity.pdbx_description
1 polymer ?
#
loop_
_entity_poly.entity_id
_entity_poly.type
_entity_poly.pdbx_seq_one_letter_code
_entity_poly.pdbx_strand_id
1 'polypeptide(L)'
;MDMSTNITDWDWMNFFVSMLIVGIGVALLATGIFTSYFGAGKSQKIGFALLSIGILDLVAVYLLTFDALEGIESIFDSDLFTDALVSGVSALAGMVIGMFLILFVLMKVDTVDDLEDLDLEDLEDLDLDEELKKLEEELNQTDNSKEEEK
;
A
#
# COMPACT_ATOMS: atom_id res chain seq x y z
N MET A 1 -14.35 1.89 34.83
CA MET A 1 -13.90 0.81 33.93
C MET A 1 -12.58 0.35 34.48
N ASP A 2 -12.53 -0.88 34.99
CA ASP A 2 -11.29 -1.47 35.47
C ASP A 2 -10.46 -1.85 34.24
N MET A 3 -9.27 -1.27 34.10
CA MET A 3 -8.30 -1.60 33.05
C MET A 3 -7.31 -2.67 33.54
N SER A 4 -7.68 -3.48 34.53
CA SER A 4 -6.96 -4.72 34.82
C SER A 4 -7.30 -5.76 33.74
N THR A 5 -6.79 -5.57 32.53
CA THR A 5 -6.70 -6.65 31.53
C THR A 5 -5.90 -7.79 32.17
N ASN A 6 -6.58 -8.85 32.56
CA ASN A 6 -5.94 -10.11 32.93
C ASN A 6 -5.21 -10.62 31.69
N ILE A 7 -3.92 -10.31 31.57
CA ILE A 7 -3.01 -10.81 30.52
C ILE A 7 -2.92 -12.35 30.57
N THR A 8 -3.46 -12.98 31.61
CA THR A 8 -3.63 -14.43 31.76
C THR A 8 -4.83 -15.02 31.04
N ASP A 9 -5.72 -14.22 30.41
CA ASP A 9 -6.79 -14.77 29.58
C ASP A 9 -6.17 -15.33 28.30
N TRP A 10 -6.05 -16.66 28.26
CA TRP A 10 -5.62 -17.45 27.11
C TRP A 10 -6.37 -17.05 25.83
N ASP A 11 -7.57 -16.50 25.96
CA ASP A 11 -8.40 -16.00 24.86
C ASP A 11 -7.76 -14.84 24.08
N TRP A 12 -7.09 -13.89 24.75
CA TRP A 12 -6.38 -12.80 24.07
C TRP A 12 -5.17 -13.30 23.27
N MET A 13 -4.46 -14.30 23.82
CA MET A 13 -3.33 -14.91 23.14
C MET A 13 -3.82 -15.76 21.96
N ASN A 14 -4.91 -16.51 22.12
CA ASN A 14 -5.53 -17.27 21.03
C ASN A 14 -6.02 -16.35 19.91
N PHE A 15 -6.64 -15.22 20.25
CA PHE A 15 -7.05 -14.19 19.29
C PHE A 15 -5.86 -13.64 18.49
N PHE A 16 -4.81 -13.20 19.21
CA PHE A 16 -3.63 -12.60 18.57
C PHE A 16 -2.85 -13.61 17.71
N VAL A 17 -2.61 -14.82 18.22
CA VAL A 17 -1.85 -15.86 17.50
C VAL A 17 -2.61 -16.31 16.26
N SER A 18 -3.92 -16.50 16.35
CA SER A 18 -4.77 -16.82 15.19
C SER A 18 -4.64 -15.76 14.10
N MET A 19 -4.77 -14.48 14.47
CA MET A 19 -4.66 -13.36 13.53
C MET A 19 -3.23 -13.24 12.95
N LEU A 20 -2.20 -13.50 13.75
CA LEU A 20 -0.80 -13.45 13.31
C LEU A 20 -0.47 -14.54 12.30
N ILE A 21 -0.90 -15.78 12.54
CA ILE A 21 -0.67 -16.90 11.62
C ILE A 21 -1.38 -16.64 10.28
N VAL A 22 -2.66 -16.25 10.31
CA VAL A 22 -3.39 -15.88 9.09
C VAL A 22 -2.71 -14.71 8.38
N GLY A 23 -2.26 -13.69 9.12
CA GLY A 23 -1.54 -12.55 8.58
C GLY A 23 -0.24 -12.95 7.86
N ILE A 24 0.52 -13.89 8.43
CA ILE A 24 1.71 -14.46 7.79
C ILE A 24 1.33 -15.20 6.51
N GLY A 25 0.31 -16.06 6.53
CA GLY A 25 -0.17 -16.78 5.35
C GLY A 25 -0.58 -15.85 4.20
N VAL A 26 -1.35 -14.80 4.51
CA VAL A 26 -1.76 -13.78 3.54
C VAL A 26 -0.56 -12.96 3.04
N ALA A 27 0.37 -12.58 3.91
CA ALA A 27 1.58 -11.86 3.51
C ALA A 27 2.49 -12.71 2.61
N LEU A 28 2.62 -14.01 2.89
CA LEU A 28 3.34 -14.96 2.05
C LEU A 28 2.68 -15.13 0.69
N LEU A 29 1.35 -15.17 0.63
CA LEU A 29 0.61 -15.17 -0.63
C LEU A 29 0.86 -13.90 -1.44
N ALA A 30 0.68 -12.72 -0.84
CA ALA A 30 0.88 -11.45 -1.52
C ALA A 30 2.32 -11.31 -2.03
N THR A 31 3.30 -11.64 -1.19
CA THR A 31 4.73 -11.61 -1.54
C THR A 31 5.06 -12.65 -2.60
N GLY A 32 4.49 -13.85 -2.51
CA GLY A 32 4.67 -14.94 -3.46
C GLY A 32 4.10 -14.61 -4.83
N ILE A 33 2.89 -14.03 -4.89
CA ILE A 33 2.26 -13.55 -6.14
C ILE A 33 3.12 -12.48 -6.77
N PHE A 34 3.52 -11.45 -6.01
CA PHE A 34 4.33 -10.35 -6.54
C PHE A 34 5.69 -10.85 -7.05
N THR A 35 6.36 -11.71 -6.28
CA THR A 35 7.69 -12.24 -6.61
C THR A 35 7.64 -13.25 -7.76
N SER A 36 6.59 -14.06 -7.86
CA SER A 36 6.43 -15.02 -8.97
C SER A 36 6.00 -14.35 -10.28
N TYR A 37 5.29 -13.22 -10.20
CA TYR A 37 4.88 -12.44 -11.36
C TYR A 37 6.02 -11.55 -11.89
N PHE A 38 6.69 -10.79 -11.02
CA PHE A 38 7.75 -9.85 -11.41
C PHE A 38 9.17 -10.44 -11.36
N GLY A 39 9.37 -11.61 -10.77
CA GLY A 39 10.68 -12.24 -10.66
C GLY A 39 11.18 -12.82 -11.99
N ALA A 40 12.49 -12.73 -12.24
CA ALA A 40 13.15 -13.33 -13.40
C ALA A 40 14.12 -14.45 -12.98
N GLY A 41 14.05 -15.60 -13.65
CA GLY A 41 14.98 -16.71 -13.46
C GLY A 41 14.85 -17.38 -12.09
N LYS A 42 15.76 -17.06 -11.16
CA LYS A 42 15.82 -17.72 -9.82
C LYS A 42 14.80 -17.13 -8.83
N SER A 43 14.60 -15.82 -8.85
CA SER A 43 13.65 -15.15 -7.94
C SER A 43 12.21 -15.56 -8.23
N GLN A 44 11.86 -15.79 -9.50
CA GLN A 44 10.54 -16.28 -9.88
C GLN A 44 10.18 -17.62 -9.22
N LYS A 45 11.14 -18.56 -9.20
CA LYS A 45 10.97 -19.89 -8.57
C LYS A 45 10.78 -19.79 -7.07
N ILE A 46 11.48 -18.86 -6.43
CA ILE A 46 11.32 -18.56 -5.00
C ILE A 46 9.94 -17.95 -4.75
N GLY A 47 9.45 -17.08 -5.64
CA GLY A 47 8.09 -16.56 -5.59
C GLY A 47 7.03 -17.67 -5.60
N PHE A 48 7.16 -18.64 -6.51
CA PHE A 48 6.25 -19.80 -6.55
C PHE A 48 6.35 -20.66 -5.29
N ALA A 49 7.55 -20.83 -4.72
CA ALA A 49 7.72 -21.57 -3.47
C ALA A 49 7.02 -20.84 -2.30
N LEU A 50 7.19 -19.52 -2.18
CA LEU A 50 6.52 -18.69 -1.18
C LEU A 50 4.99 -18.74 -1.33
N LEU A 51 4.50 -18.67 -2.56
CA LEU A 51 3.06 -18.78 -2.87
C LEU A 51 2.51 -20.14 -2.40
N SER A 52 3.17 -21.24 -2.77
CA SER A 52 2.76 -22.58 -2.35
C SER A 52 2.77 -22.76 -0.83
N ILE A 53 3.78 -22.22 -0.15
CA ILE A 53 3.86 -22.25 1.32
C ILE A 53 2.71 -21.44 1.94
N GLY A 54 2.41 -20.25 1.41
CA GLY A 54 1.28 -19.44 1.87
C GLY A 54 -0.07 -20.14 1.69
N ILE A 55 -0.28 -20.84 0.57
CA ILE A 55 -1.48 -21.66 0.36
C ILE A 55 -1.54 -22.79 1.40
N LEU A 56 -0.44 -23.54 1.58
CA LEU A 56 -0.39 -24.66 2.51
C LEU A 56 -0.65 -24.21 3.96
N ASP A 57 -0.11 -23.07 4.35
CA ASP A 57 -0.34 -22.46 5.66
C ASP A 57 -1.83 -22.15 5.88
N LEU A 58 -2.48 -21.46 4.93
CA LEU A 58 -3.92 -21.15 5.04
C LEU A 58 -4.79 -22.41 5.04
N VAL A 59 -4.44 -23.43 4.24
CA VAL A 59 -5.15 -24.72 4.26
C VAL A 59 -4.98 -25.40 5.62
N ALA A 60 -3.76 -25.40 6.18
CA ALA A 60 -3.51 -25.98 7.49
C ALA A 60 -4.31 -25.26 8.59
N VAL A 61 -4.31 -23.93 8.59
CA VAL A 61 -5.12 -23.13 9.53
C VAL A 61 -6.61 -23.45 9.40
N TYR A 62 -7.13 -23.54 8.17
CA TYR A 62 -8.52 -23.91 7.93
C TYR A 62 -8.87 -25.28 8.52
N LEU A 63 -8.03 -26.30 8.26
CA LEU A 63 -8.22 -27.65 8.80
C LEU A 63 -8.18 -27.68 10.34
N LEU A 64 -7.27 -26.92 10.95
CA LEU A 64 -7.08 -26.84 12.40
C LEU A 64 -8.12 -25.99 13.14
N THR A 65 -8.99 -25.30 12.41
CA THR A 65 -10.00 -24.37 12.96
C THR A 65 -11.43 -24.89 12.79
N PHE A 66 -11.74 -25.49 11.64
CA PHE A 66 -13.11 -25.84 11.26
C PHE A 66 -13.43 -27.33 11.36
N ASP A 67 -12.57 -28.13 12.01
CA ASP A 67 -12.71 -29.60 12.12
C ASP A 67 -13.05 -30.25 10.76
N ALA A 68 -12.38 -29.76 9.71
CA ALA A 68 -12.75 -30.06 8.32
C ALA A 68 -12.28 -31.45 7.85
N LEU A 69 -11.55 -32.20 8.69
CA LEU A 69 -11.03 -33.53 8.37
C LEU A 69 -11.18 -34.46 9.58
N GLU A 70 -11.92 -35.56 9.41
CA GLU A 70 -12.10 -36.58 10.45
C GLU A 70 -10.73 -37.09 10.96
N GLY A 71 -10.45 -36.88 12.25
CA GLY A 71 -9.24 -37.35 12.93
C GLY A 71 -8.19 -36.27 13.24
N ILE A 72 -8.44 -35.00 12.90
CA ILE A 72 -7.64 -33.85 13.35
C ILE A 72 -8.42 -33.12 14.45
N GLU A 73 -7.85 -33.02 15.65
CA GLU A 73 -8.45 -32.21 16.72
C GLU A 73 -8.29 -30.72 16.41
N SER A 74 -9.39 -29.96 16.51
CA SER A 74 -9.35 -28.51 16.32
C SER A 74 -8.51 -27.86 17.42
N ILE A 75 -7.51 -27.08 17.02
CA ILE A 75 -6.64 -26.35 17.96
C ILE A 75 -7.21 -24.96 18.22
N PHE A 76 -7.86 -24.38 17.21
CA PHE A 76 -8.46 -23.06 17.32
C PHE A 76 -9.96 -23.17 17.53
N ASP A 77 -10.51 -22.27 18.35
CA ASP A 77 -11.94 -22.07 18.47
C ASP A 77 -12.46 -21.31 17.25
N SER A 78 -13.43 -21.88 16.53
CA SER A 78 -13.92 -21.34 15.26
C SER A 78 -14.63 -19.99 15.41
N ASP A 79 -15.33 -19.77 16.52
CA ASP A 79 -16.07 -18.54 16.77
C ASP A 79 -15.08 -17.41 17.08
N LEU A 80 -14.15 -17.67 18.00
CA LEU A 80 -13.10 -16.71 18.37
C LEU A 80 -12.17 -16.41 17.18
N PHE A 81 -11.85 -17.41 16.36
CA PHE A 81 -11.07 -17.23 15.13
C PHE A 81 -11.80 -16.33 14.12
N THR A 82 -13.09 -16.54 13.92
CA THR A 82 -13.89 -15.75 12.98
C THR A 82 -14.01 -14.31 13.46
N ASP A 83 -14.25 -14.10 14.76
CA ASP A 83 -14.27 -12.76 15.36
C ASP A 83 -12.91 -12.06 15.22
N ALA A 84 -11.80 -12.78 15.42
CA ALA A 84 -10.46 -12.26 15.19
C ALA A 84 -10.22 -11.85 13.74
N LEU A 85 -10.67 -12.66 12.80
CA LEU A 85 -10.52 -12.38 11.37
C LEU A 85 -11.35 -11.16 10.94
N VAL A 86 -12.61 -11.08 11.37
CA VAL A 86 -13.49 -9.94 11.10
C VAL A 86 -12.93 -8.67 11.72
N SER A 87 -12.51 -8.73 12.99
CA SER A 87 -11.86 -7.61 13.67
C SER A 87 -10.61 -7.17 12.92
N GLY A 88 -9.74 -8.10 12.52
CA GLY A 88 -8.53 -7.80 11.78
C GLY A 88 -8.78 -7.10 10.44
N VAL A 89 -9.71 -7.62 9.64
CA VAL A 89 -10.08 -7.01 8.35
C VAL A 89 -10.73 -5.65 8.56
N SER A 90 -11.59 -5.50 9.58
CA SER A 90 -12.23 -4.23 9.91
C SER A 90 -11.21 -3.16 10.34
N ALA A 91 -10.19 -3.53 11.11
CA ALA A 91 -9.11 -2.63 11.50
C ALA A 91 -8.29 -2.17 10.30
N LEU A 92 -7.93 -3.09 9.39
CA LEU A 92 -7.25 -2.75 8.13
C LEU A 92 -8.09 -1.80 7.27
N ALA A 93 -9.38 -2.09 7.10
CA ALA A 93 -10.30 -1.23 6.34
C ALA A 93 -10.45 0.15 6.98
N GLY A 94 -10.57 0.20 8.31
CA GLY A 94 -10.64 1.44 9.08
C GLY A 94 -9.37 2.29 8.92
N MET A 95 -8.19 1.68 8.93
CA MET A 95 -6.93 2.38 8.66
C MET A 95 -6.89 2.97 7.25
N VAL A 96 -7.28 2.19 6.22
CA VAL A 96 -7.30 2.67 4.84
C VAL A 96 -8.28 3.83 4.67
N ILE A 97 -9.53 3.67 5.12
CA ILE A 97 -10.56 4.71 5.04
C ILE A 97 -10.15 5.94 5.84
N GLY A 98 -9.65 5.76 7.06
CA GLY A 98 -9.19 6.84 7.93
C GLY A 98 -8.05 7.63 7.28
N MET A 99 -7.09 6.95 6.66
CA MET A 99 -6.02 7.60 5.92
C MET A 99 -6.55 8.43 4.74
N PHE A 100 -7.49 7.89 3.97
CA PHE A 100 -8.13 8.64 2.87
C PHE A 100 -8.92 9.87 3.37
N LEU A 101 -9.64 9.75 4.49
CA LEU A 101 -10.37 10.87 5.08
C LEU A 101 -9.44 11.99 5.55
N ILE A 102 -8.34 11.65 6.22
CA ILE A 102 -7.34 12.64 6.64
C ILE A 102 -6.72 13.32 5.43
N LEU A 103 -6.33 12.57 4.40
CA LEU A 103 -5.80 13.14 3.16
C LEU A 103 -6.83 14.03 2.45
N PHE A 104 -8.10 13.65 2.45
CA PHE A 104 -9.17 14.47 1.86
C PHE A 104 -9.35 15.80 2.62
N VAL A 105 -9.31 15.77 3.95
CA VAL A 105 -9.37 16.99 4.77
C VAL A 105 -8.14 17.87 4.53
N LEU A 106 -6.93 17.28 4.51
CA LEU A 106 -5.70 18.02 4.23
C LEU A 106 -5.71 18.62 2.82
N MET A 107 -6.14 17.87 1.80
CA MET A 107 -6.29 18.41 0.45
C MET A 107 -7.29 19.56 0.43
N LYS A 108 -8.39 19.51 1.18
CA LYS A 108 -9.33 20.63 1.29
C LYS A 108 -8.80 21.84 2.07
N VAL A 109 -7.80 21.66 2.93
CA VAL A 109 -7.13 22.77 3.63
C VAL A 109 -6.04 23.37 2.73
N ASP A 110 -5.13 22.54 2.19
CA ASP A 110 -4.07 22.99 1.28
C ASP A 110 -4.61 23.61 -0.03
N THR A 111 -5.65 23.02 -0.64
CA THR A 111 -6.23 23.60 -1.87
C THR A 111 -7.05 24.87 -1.64
N VAL A 112 -7.42 25.19 -0.40
CA VAL A 112 -8.16 26.43 -0.11
C VAL A 112 -7.21 27.55 0.31
N ASP A 113 -6.07 27.24 0.96
CA ASP A 113 -5.04 28.22 1.30
C ASP A 113 -4.11 28.56 0.11
N ASP A 114 -3.76 27.62 -0.78
CA ASP A 114 -2.84 27.88 -1.91
C ASP A 114 -3.52 28.49 -3.16
N LEU A 115 -4.87 28.52 -3.23
CA LEU A 115 -5.62 29.04 -4.39
C LEU A 115 -6.17 30.46 -4.18
N GLU A 116 -6.17 30.99 -2.95
CA GLU A 116 -6.59 32.38 -2.69
C GLU A 116 -5.47 33.39 -3.01
N ASP A 117 -4.20 32.96 -2.96
CA ASP A 117 -3.02 33.82 -3.15
C ASP A 117 -2.29 33.60 -4.50
N LEU A 118 -2.77 32.70 -5.36
CA LEU A 118 -2.27 32.53 -6.72
C LEU A 118 -3.00 33.52 -7.63
N ASP A 119 -2.63 34.79 -7.51
CA ASP A 119 -3.03 35.89 -8.39
C ASP A 119 -2.70 35.53 -9.85
N LEU A 120 -3.71 34.97 -10.54
CA LEU A 120 -3.69 34.60 -11.96
C LEU A 120 -3.44 35.79 -12.91
N GLU A 121 -3.31 37.00 -12.38
CA GLU A 121 -2.99 38.24 -13.11
C GLU A 121 -1.49 38.33 -13.45
N ASP A 122 -0.60 37.68 -12.68
CA ASP A 122 0.86 37.69 -12.93
C ASP A 122 1.31 36.72 -14.05
N LEU A 123 0.44 35.78 -14.47
CA LEU A 123 0.71 34.83 -15.55
C LEU A 123 0.22 35.30 -16.93
N GLU A 124 -0.62 36.33 -16.98
CA GLU A 124 -1.07 36.95 -18.25
C GLU A 124 -0.03 37.95 -18.79
N ASP A 125 0.84 38.49 -17.92
CA ASP A 125 1.90 39.46 -18.26
C ASP A 125 3.25 38.82 -18.63
N LEU A 126 3.37 37.49 -18.58
CA LEU A 126 4.57 36.80 -19.06
C LEU A 126 4.48 36.66 -20.58
N ASP A 127 4.80 37.75 -21.30
CA ASP A 127 4.83 37.88 -22.76
C ASP A 127 5.82 36.87 -23.39
N LEU A 128 5.42 35.60 -23.42
CA LEU A 128 6.13 34.44 -23.99
C LEU A 128 6.47 34.65 -25.47
N ASP A 129 5.72 35.51 -26.16
CA ASP A 129 5.98 35.89 -27.55
C ASP A 129 7.23 36.78 -27.69
N GLU A 130 7.56 37.61 -26.69
CA GLU A 130 8.75 38.47 -26.73
C GLU A 130 10.03 37.69 -26.33
N GLU A 131 9.94 36.75 -25.38
CA GLU A 131 11.06 35.85 -25.06
C GLU A 131 11.37 34.87 -26.21
N LEU A 132 10.35 34.34 -26.92
CA LEU A 132 10.58 33.51 -28.10
C LEU A 132 11.23 34.29 -29.24
N LYS A 133 10.82 35.54 -29.46
CA LYS A 133 11.43 36.41 -30.48
C LYS A 133 12.89 36.76 -30.16
N LYS A 134 13.20 36.96 -28.87
CA LYS A 134 14.57 37.19 -28.40
C LYS A 134 15.46 35.96 -28.56
N LEU A 135 14.92 34.76 -28.31
CA LEU A 135 15.60 33.48 -28.58
C LEU A 135 15.84 33.24 -30.08
N GLU A 136 14.91 33.66 -30.94
CA GLU A 136 15.09 33.58 -32.41
C GLU A 136 16.16 34.56 -32.92
N GLU A 137 16.26 35.76 -32.34
CA GLU A 137 17.34 36.71 -32.64
C GLU A 137 18.72 36.22 -32.15
N GLU A 138 18.83 35.61 -30.97
CA GLU A 138 20.09 35.01 -30.49
C GLU A 138 20.54 33.80 -31.33
N LEU A 139 19.60 32.97 -31.79
CA LEU A 139 19.89 31.86 -32.71
C LEU A 139 20.38 32.36 -34.08
N ASN A 140 19.72 33.37 -34.66
CA ASN A 140 20.14 33.96 -35.93
C ASN A 140 21.50 34.70 -35.85
N GLN A 141 21.84 35.30 -34.70
CA GLN A 141 23.18 35.87 -34.47
C GLN A 141 24.25 34.79 -34.33
N THR A 142 23.93 33.66 -33.70
CA THR A 142 24.85 32.54 -33.54
C THR A 142 25.18 31.86 -34.88
N ASP A 143 24.22 31.82 -35.81
CA ASP A 143 24.44 31.25 -37.15
C ASP A 143 25.23 32.19 -38.06
N ASN A 144 25.01 33.51 -38.03
CA ASN A 144 25.83 34.47 -38.79
C ASN A 144 27.28 34.58 -38.26
N SER A 145 27.51 34.36 -36.96
CA SER A 145 28.86 34.40 -36.36
C SER A 145 29.74 33.22 -36.76
N LYS A 146 29.17 32.14 -37.31
CA LYS A 146 29.91 30.95 -37.78
C LYS A 146 30.30 31.00 -39.26
N GLU A 147 29.75 31.93 -40.04
CA GLU A 147 30.12 32.09 -41.46
C GLU A 147 31.29 33.07 -41.68
N GLU A 148 31.66 33.89 -40.69
CA GLU A 148 32.78 34.85 -40.80
C GLU A 148 34.15 34.31 -40.35
N GLU A 149 34.24 33.09 -39.79
CA GLU A 149 35.52 32.42 -39.46
C GLU A 149 35.89 31.32 -40.48
N LYS A 150 36.06 31.69 -41.75
CA LYS A 150 36.73 30.84 -42.76
C LYS A 150 37.78 31.59 -43.58
#